data_AF-A0A8F6TXH7-F1
#
_entry.id   AF-A0A8F6TXH7-F1
#
_cell.length_a   1.000
_cell.length_b   1.000
_cell.length_c   1.000
_cell.angle_alpha   90.00
_cell.angle_beta   90.00
_cell.angle_gamma   90.00
#
_symmetry.space_group_name_H-M   'P 1'
#
loop_
_entity.id
_entity.type
_entity.pdbx_description
1 polymer ?
#
loop_
_entity_poly.entity_id
_entity_poly.type
_entity_poly.pdbx_seq_one_letter_code
_entity_poly.pdbx_strand_id
1 'polypeptide(L)'
;MSNMTPNPDEKFVGIQVSPISFIDEGVDTVLDTLKDRVGVNVLMLGTVSWLGLKTGRSIAHELDGWPDHGVPEPFTMKGGAYYNPDPRYYSKTLIKDFRATDKEMEGIDILDLVIPEAHKRDMKVYVELMEPFFKYAGHGSVNNIEIPNLASCMEVDVFGVRKDEPSTSNPDYRNWMHAIIEDQVRNYDIDGIMWCNERNSPLDQMMQGQAPGDFSEAARAEAVARGIDVEACRRACIKMYDFMQDALGGKEFDDGAFITFIRVLLENPEFLIWERFWLERNKDLDRELYGLVKWCKPNLPFGLNVWNRNHFNLFRRAQWPWEEQTRYADWVKPITYQHQSGEIWHKEFGFFHKTILRDFDPEVAMKILDGILGIQGSGIDTVIQDGLDPDTYVYGQCAEALKGVHDKAKVFMGLGIDAPRVRADQAKCTPDIAYRSVMATYRAGGHGVVLSPNYASMHLTNLDGVAKALTELGLK
;
A
#
# COMPACT_ATOMS: atom_id res chain seq x y z
N MET A 1 -32.48 -0.43 -3.70
CA MET A 1 -31.08 -0.88 -3.87
C MET A 1 -31.15 -2.03 -4.86
N SER A 2 -30.69 -1.83 -6.10
CA SER A 2 -30.75 -2.90 -7.10
C SER A 2 -29.80 -4.01 -6.67
N ASN A 3 -30.34 -5.19 -6.36
CA ASN A 3 -29.60 -6.44 -6.34
C ASN A 3 -29.02 -6.65 -7.74
N MET A 4 -27.84 -6.09 -8.03
CA MET A 4 -27.10 -6.46 -9.22
C MET A 4 -26.37 -7.74 -8.88
N THR A 5 -26.94 -8.87 -9.30
CA THR A 5 -26.16 -10.08 -9.49
C THR A 5 -24.98 -9.70 -10.39
N PRO A 6 -23.72 -9.89 -9.95
CA PRO A 6 -22.56 -9.49 -10.74
C PRO A 6 -22.52 -10.27 -12.06
N ASN A 7 -22.01 -9.65 -13.11
CA ASN A 7 -21.85 -10.29 -14.41
C ASN A 7 -20.63 -11.23 -14.39
N PRO A 8 -20.78 -12.55 -14.58
CA PRO A 8 -19.65 -13.48 -14.61
C PRO A 8 -18.60 -13.15 -15.69
N ASP A 9 -19.00 -12.54 -16.80
CA ASP A 9 -18.08 -12.14 -17.87
C ASP A 9 -17.16 -10.98 -17.45
N GLU A 10 -17.55 -10.23 -16.42
CA GLU A 10 -16.78 -9.11 -15.85
C GLU A 10 -16.02 -9.51 -14.57
N LYS A 11 -15.98 -10.81 -14.23
CA LYS A 11 -15.37 -11.31 -13.00
C LYS A 11 -13.95 -10.77 -12.82
N PHE A 12 -13.71 -10.15 -11.67
CA PHE A 12 -12.39 -9.79 -11.19
C PHE A 12 -12.23 -10.24 -9.73
N VAL A 13 -11.61 -11.40 -9.55
CA VAL A 13 -11.23 -11.97 -8.26
C VAL A 13 -9.71 -12.13 -8.28
N GLY A 14 -9.04 -11.09 -7.78
CA GLY A 14 -7.60 -11.03 -7.66
C GLY A 14 -7.08 -11.67 -6.37
N ILE A 15 -5.83 -12.11 -6.38
CA ILE A 15 -5.09 -12.46 -5.16
C ILE A 15 -3.63 -12.06 -5.29
N GLN A 16 -3.09 -11.49 -4.23
CA GLN A 16 -1.65 -11.20 -4.11
C GLN A 16 -0.89 -12.46 -3.74
N VAL A 17 0.11 -12.82 -4.53
CA VAL A 17 0.87 -14.07 -4.37
C VAL A 17 2.35 -13.76 -4.40
N SER A 18 3.03 -14.21 -3.35
CA SER A 18 4.48 -14.20 -3.28
C SER A 18 5.10 -15.21 -4.25
N PRO A 19 6.24 -14.89 -4.91
CA PRO A 19 7.01 -15.86 -5.67
C PRO A 19 7.27 -17.17 -4.91
N ILE A 20 7.51 -17.10 -3.58
CA ILE A 20 7.86 -18.28 -2.76
C ILE A 20 6.78 -19.36 -2.77
N SER A 21 5.51 -19.00 -2.91
CA SER A 21 4.41 -19.98 -2.95
C SER A 21 4.56 -20.94 -4.13
N PHE A 22 5.03 -20.45 -5.29
CA PHE A 22 5.23 -21.29 -6.47
C PHE A 22 6.42 -22.24 -6.33
N ILE A 23 7.40 -21.90 -5.48
CA ILE A 23 8.57 -22.73 -5.20
C ILE A 23 8.26 -23.77 -4.12
N ASP A 24 7.57 -23.34 -3.06
CA ASP A 24 7.22 -24.18 -1.92
C ASP A 24 6.17 -25.23 -2.29
N GLU A 25 5.19 -24.89 -3.15
CA GLU A 25 4.01 -25.73 -3.42
C GLU A 25 3.96 -26.28 -4.85
N GLY A 26 4.72 -25.67 -5.77
CA GLY A 26 4.67 -25.95 -7.20
C GLY A 26 3.60 -25.14 -7.93
N VAL A 27 3.90 -24.78 -9.19
CA VAL A 27 3.07 -23.88 -10.00
C VAL A 27 1.65 -24.41 -10.18
N ASP A 28 1.51 -25.66 -10.65
CA ASP A 28 0.19 -26.26 -10.90
C ASP A 28 -0.67 -26.29 -9.63
N THR A 29 -0.10 -26.73 -8.50
CA THR A 29 -0.80 -26.81 -7.21
C THR A 29 -1.39 -25.46 -6.78
N VAL A 30 -0.57 -24.39 -6.85
CA VAL A 30 -1.01 -23.05 -6.47
C VAL A 30 -2.12 -22.57 -7.40
N LEU A 31 -1.92 -22.68 -8.71
CA LEU A 31 -2.90 -22.20 -9.70
C LEU A 31 -4.23 -22.95 -9.60
N ASP A 32 -4.19 -24.29 -9.49
CA ASP A 32 -5.39 -25.13 -9.39
C ASP A 32 -6.12 -24.87 -8.07
N THR A 33 -5.39 -24.68 -6.96
CA THR A 33 -6.00 -24.33 -5.66
C THR A 33 -6.72 -22.98 -5.75
N LEU A 34 -6.05 -21.95 -6.26
CA LEU A 34 -6.62 -20.60 -6.36
C LEU A 34 -7.81 -20.57 -7.31
N LYS A 35 -7.74 -21.26 -8.45
CA LYS A 35 -8.84 -21.32 -9.41
C LYS A 35 -10.01 -22.15 -8.87
N ASP A 36 -9.79 -23.42 -8.53
CA ASP A 36 -10.87 -24.38 -8.32
C ASP A 36 -11.42 -24.35 -6.90
N ARG A 37 -10.55 -24.15 -5.88
CA ARG A 37 -11.01 -24.06 -4.49
C ARG A 37 -11.55 -22.67 -4.16
N VAL A 38 -10.91 -21.60 -4.65
CA VAL A 38 -11.27 -20.23 -4.24
C VAL A 38 -12.14 -19.53 -5.28
N GLY A 39 -11.86 -19.70 -6.57
CA GLY A 39 -12.51 -18.96 -7.65
C GLY A 39 -11.73 -17.74 -8.11
N VAL A 40 -10.42 -17.69 -7.88
CA VAL A 40 -9.53 -16.62 -8.36
C VAL A 40 -9.36 -16.71 -9.88
N ASN A 41 -9.33 -15.55 -10.56
CA ASN A 41 -9.00 -15.46 -11.98
C ASN A 41 -7.91 -14.42 -12.31
N VAL A 42 -7.38 -13.71 -11.31
CA VAL A 42 -6.27 -12.76 -11.48
C VAL A 42 -5.21 -12.99 -10.40
N LEU A 43 -3.97 -13.21 -10.79
CA LEU A 43 -2.82 -13.27 -9.90
C LEU A 43 -2.14 -11.91 -9.87
N MET A 44 -1.74 -11.43 -8.70
CA MET A 44 -0.94 -10.23 -8.52
C MET A 44 0.40 -10.63 -7.90
N LEU A 45 1.44 -10.69 -8.73
CA LEU A 45 2.73 -11.29 -8.36
C LEU A 45 3.72 -10.22 -7.90
N GLY A 46 4.25 -10.36 -6.69
CA GLY A 46 5.32 -9.48 -6.21
C GLY A 46 6.62 -9.71 -7.00
N THR A 47 6.95 -8.81 -7.94
CA THR A 47 8.11 -9.00 -8.83
C THR A 47 9.37 -8.28 -8.38
N VAL A 48 9.24 -7.25 -7.55
CA VAL A 48 10.38 -6.56 -6.89
C VAL A 48 9.97 -6.20 -5.47
N SER A 49 10.72 -6.67 -4.47
CA SER A 49 10.45 -6.33 -3.07
C SER A 49 11.59 -6.72 -2.14
N TRP A 50 11.67 -6.01 -1.02
CA TRP A 50 12.43 -6.35 0.18
C TRP A 50 11.53 -6.47 1.43
N LEU A 51 10.22 -6.59 1.22
CA LEU A 51 9.20 -6.80 2.24
C LEU A 51 8.75 -8.27 2.27
N GLY A 52 8.98 -8.97 3.38
CA GLY A 52 8.58 -10.37 3.55
C GLY A 52 7.09 -10.59 3.34
N LEU A 53 6.27 -9.56 3.64
CA LEU A 53 4.84 -9.61 3.37
C LEU A 53 4.50 -9.73 1.88
N LYS A 54 5.39 -9.34 0.95
CA LYS A 54 5.13 -9.37 -0.50
C LYS A 54 5.75 -10.57 -1.20
N THR A 55 6.96 -10.93 -0.79
CA THR A 55 7.76 -11.93 -1.53
C THR A 55 8.33 -13.03 -0.64
N GLY A 56 7.95 -13.04 0.64
CA GLY A 56 8.31 -14.09 1.60
C GLY A 56 7.13 -14.97 2.00
N ARG A 57 7.41 -15.82 2.99
CA ARG A 57 6.43 -16.65 3.72
C ARG A 57 5.76 -15.82 4.83
N SER A 58 4.79 -16.42 5.53
CA SER A 58 4.09 -15.77 6.64
C SER A 58 5.03 -15.15 7.69
N ILE A 59 4.92 -13.82 7.86
CA ILE A 59 5.72 -13.03 8.82
C ILE A 59 5.11 -12.98 10.22
N ALA A 60 3.86 -13.42 10.38
CA ALA A 60 3.14 -13.42 11.65
C ALA A 60 2.95 -14.84 12.22
N HIS A 61 3.68 -15.84 11.71
CA HIS A 61 3.53 -17.25 12.10
C HIS A 61 3.69 -17.50 13.61
N GLU A 62 4.47 -16.68 14.33
CA GLU A 62 4.59 -16.77 15.79
C GLU A 62 3.27 -16.45 16.52
N LEU A 63 2.45 -15.56 15.95
CA LEU A 63 1.15 -15.14 16.50
C LEU A 63 -0.03 -15.91 15.89
N ASP A 64 0.05 -16.20 14.60
CA ASP A 64 -1.06 -16.73 13.79
C ASP A 64 -0.93 -18.23 13.51
N GLY A 65 0.24 -18.80 13.74
CA GLY A 65 0.59 -20.13 13.24
C GLY A 65 0.97 -20.12 11.76
N TRP A 66 1.47 -21.25 11.28
CA TRP A 66 1.69 -21.46 9.86
C TRP A 66 0.37 -21.74 9.13
N PRO A 67 0.19 -21.23 7.90
CA PRO A 67 -0.91 -21.63 7.05
C PRO A 67 -0.97 -23.15 6.83
N ASP A 68 -2.14 -23.64 6.40
CA ASP A 68 -2.40 -25.04 6.10
C ASP A 68 -1.88 -25.50 4.72
N HIS A 69 -0.94 -24.74 4.15
CA HIS A 69 -0.25 -24.99 2.89
C HIS A 69 1.13 -24.29 2.87
N GLY A 70 1.93 -24.59 1.85
CA GLY A 70 3.31 -24.08 1.75
C GLY A 70 4.27 -24.73 2.74
N VAL A 71 5.53 -24.25 2.75
CA VAL A 71 6.55 -24.74 3.67
C VAL A 71 6.44 -23.98 5.00
N PRO A 72 6.22 -24.66 6.13
CA PRO A 72 5.99 -24.03 7.44
C PRO A 72 7.31 -23.70 8.16
N GLU A 73 8.19 -22.97 7.48
CA GLU A 73 9.51 -22.60 8.01
C GLU A 73 9.82 -21.12 7.76
N PRO A 74 10.49 -20.41 8.68
CA PRO A 74 10.89 -19.03 8.47
C PRO A 74 11.75 -18.88 7.21
N PHE A 75 11.48 -17.82 6.44
CA PHE A 75 12.25 -17.48 5.24
C PHE A 75 13.14 -16.27 5.52
N THR A 76 14.46 -16.46 5.44
CA THR A 76 15.43 -15.36 5.63
C THR A 76 15.64 -14.63 4.31
N MET A 77 14.66 -13.81 3.97
CA MET A 77 14.65 -13.07 2.72
C MET A 77 15.76 -12.03 2.66
N LYS A 78 16.43 -11.93 1.52
CA LYS A 78 17.33 -10.85 1.10
C LYS A 78 16.64 -9.82 0.21
N GLY A 79 15.65 -10.25 -0.59
CA GLY A 79 14.88 -9.36 -1.45
C GLY A 79 15.60 -8.98 -2.75
N GLY A 80 14.86 -8.35 -3.66
CA GLY A 80 15.34 -7.97 -4.98
C GLY A 80 14.26 -8.07 -6.04
N ALA A 81 14.67 -8.12 -7.30
CA ALA A 81 13.84 -8.51 -8.43
C ALA A 81 13.76 -10.04 -8.53
N TYR A 82 12.54 -10.57 -8.61
CA TYR A 82 12.23 -11.99 -8.78
C TYR A 82 12.03 -12.41 -10.25
N TYR A 83 12.21 -11.46 -11.18
CA TYR A 83 12.36 -11.69 -12.63
C TYR A 83 13.80 -11.35 -13.05
N ASN A 84 14.17 -11.60 -14.31
CA ASN A 84 15.48 -11.26 -14.87
C ASN A 84 15.51 -9.84 -15.46
N PRO A 85 16.07 -8.82 -14.78
CA PRO A 85 16.10 -7.46 -15.31
C PRO A 85 16.95 -7.39 -16.57
N ASP A 86 16.41 -6.78 -17.62
CA ASP A 86 17.10 -6.62 -18.88
C ASP A 86 17.96 -5.34 -18.86
N PRO A 87 19.30 -5.45 -18.91
CA PRO A 87 20.21 -4.32 -18.76
C PRO A 87 19.99 -3.17 -19.76
N ARG A 88 19.30 -3.43 -20.89
CA ARG A 88 18.99 -2.42 -21.90
C ARG A 88 18.16 -1.26 -21.35
N TYR A 89 17.27 -1.51 -20.39
CA TYR A 89 16.37 -0.49 -19.82
C TYR A 89 17.03 0.35 -18.71
N TYR A 90 18.06 -0.18 -18.04
CA TYR A 90 18.70 0.45 -16.88
C TYR A 90 19.89 1.35 -17.23
N SER A 91 19.95 1.86 -18.47
CA SER A 91 21.06 2.70 -18.94
C SER A 91 21.07 4.12 -18.35
N LYS A 92 19.91 4.62 -17.91
CA LYS A 92 19.71 5.98 -17.37
C LYS A 92 19.70 6.07 -15.85
N THR A 93 20.15 5.02 -15.16
CA THR A 93 20.25 5.00 -13.71
C THR A 93 21.56 4.34 -13.27
N LEU A 94 22.11 4.80 -12.15
CA LEU A 94 23.19 4.14 -11.41
C LEU A 94 22.76 2.84 -10.71
N ILE A 95 21.45 2.57 -10.60
CA ILE A 95 20.89 1.37 -9.95
C ILE A 95 20.67 0.29 -11.00
N LYS A 96 21.56 -0.71 -11.02
CA LYS A 96 21.57 -1.76 -12.06
C LYS A 96 21.59 -3.18 -11.52
N ASP A 97 22.13 -3.36 -10.32
CA ASP A 97 22.27 -4.65 -9.67
C ASP A 97 21.32 -4.71 -8.48
N PHE A 98 20.20 -5.40 -8.70
CA PHE A 98 19.12 -5.54 -7.71
C PHE A 98 18.36 -6.87 -7.88
N ARG A 99 18.95 -7.84 -8.59
CA ARG A 99 18.37 -9.18 -8.74
C ARG A 99 18.31 -9.85 -7.36
N ALA A 100 17.21 -10.53 -7.07
CA ALA A 100 17.11 -11.30 -5.83
C ALA A 100 18.19 -12.40 -5.80
N THR A 101 18.83 -12.54 -4.63
CA THR A 101 19.89 -13.53 -4.37
C THR A 101 19.48 -14.53 -3.29
N ASP A 102 18.16 -14.61 -3.06
CA ASP A 102 17.54 -15.62 -2.19
C ASP A 102 17.86 -17.01 -2.76
N LYS A 103 18.38 -17.91 -1.93
CA LYS A 103 18.87 -19.24 -2.37
C LYS A 103 17.77 -20.07 -3.02
N GLU A 104 16.55 -19.95 -2.48
CA GLU A 104 15.34 -20.62 -2.92
C GLU A 104 14.87 -20.15 -4.30
N MET A 105 15.30 -18.95 -4.73
CA MET A 105 14.86 -18.28 -5.96
C MET A 105 16.00 -18.09 -6.97
N GLU A 106 17.18 -18.62 -6.68
CA GLU A 106 18.37 -18.39 -7.49
C GLU A 106 18.17 -18.92 -8.91
N GLY A 107 18.34 -18.04 -9.90
CA GLY A 107 18.18 -18.37 -11.32
C GLY A 107 16.73 -18.52 -11.79
N ILE A 108 15.73 -18.28 -10.94
CA ILE A 108 14.31 -18.42 -11.28
C ILE A 108 13.73 -17.08 -11.67
N ASP A 109 13.22 -16.97 -12.90
CA ASP A 109 12.35 -15.87 -13.32
C ASP A 109 10.89 -16.23 -13.04
N ILE A 110 10.29 -15.54 -12.08
CA ILE A 110 8.91 -15.85 -11.65
C ILE A 110 7.87 -15.57 -12.74
N LEU A 111 8.13 -14.60 -13.62
CA LEU A 111 7.19 -14.25 -14.68
C LEU A 111 7.22 -15.30 -15.79
N ASP A 112 8.41 -15.73 -16.21
CA ASP A 112 8.54 -16.84 -17.18
C ASP A 112 7.97 -18.15 -16.64
N LEU A 113 8.08 -18.38 -15.33
CA LEU A 113 7.58 -19.58 -14.66
C LEU A 113 6.04 -19.62 -14.60
N VAL A 114 5.39 -18.49 -14.27
CA VAL A 114 3.97 -18.47 -13.91
C VAL A 114 3.06 -18.07 -15.08
N ILE A 115 3.46 -17.10 -15.92
CA ILE A 115 2.59 -16.55 -16.97
C ILE A 115 2.04 -17.65 -17.91
N PRO A 116 2.87 -18.55 -18.49
CA PRO A 116 2.37 -19.56 -19.42
C PRO A 116 1.38 -20.54 -18.78
N GLU A 117 1.61 -20.92 -17.52
CA GLU A 117 0.75 -21.89 -16.81
C GLU A 117 -0.55 -21.26 -16.31
N ALA A 118 -0.53 -19.98 -15.95
CA ALA A 118 -1.72 -19.21 -15.58
C ALA A 118 -2.64 -19.00 -16.80
N HIS A 119 -2.06 -18.63 -17.95
CA HIS A 119 -2.82 -18.41 -19.19
C HIS A 119 -3.51 -19.67 -19.70
N LYS A 120 -2.89 -20.86 -19.58
CA LYS A 120 -3.54 -22.15 -19.89
C LYS A 120 -4.80 -22.42 -19.07
N ARG A 121 -4.94 -21.74 -17.92
CA ARG A 121 -6.05 -21.86 -16.99
C ARG A 121 -7.02 -20.68 -17.09
N ASP A 122 -6.89 -19.82 -18.09
CA ASP A 122 -7.66 -18.59 -18.25
C ASP A 122 -7.51 -17.61 -17.06
N MET A 123 -6.37 -17.66 -16.37
CA MET A 123 -6.03 -16.74 -15.29
C MET A 123 -5.13 -15.63 -15.82
N LYS A 124 -5.39 -14.40 -15.39
CA LYS A 124 -4.57 -13.23 -15.73
C LYS A 124 -3.41 -13.06 -14.74
N VAL A 125 -2.29 -12.51 -15.19
CA VAL A 125 -1.12 -12.20 -14.35
C VAL A 125 -0.84 -10.72 -14.35
N TYR A 126 -0.98 -10.10 -13.19
CA TYR A 126 -0.65 -8.71 -12.93
C TYR A 126 0.66 -8.67 -12.15
N VAL A 127 1.54 -7.73 -12.50
CA VAL A 127 2.72 -7.47 -11.67
C VAL A 127 2.34 -6.56 -10.51
N GLU A 128 2.79 -6.91 -9.32
CA GLU A 128 2.67 -6.12 -8.11
C GLU A 128 4.01 -5.47 -7.77
N LEU A 129 3.98 -4.15 -7.61
CA LEU A 129 5.11 -3.35 -7.17
C LEU A 129 4.66 -2.35 -6.10
N MET A 130 5.50 -2.14 -5.09
CA MET A 130 5.22 -1.24 -3.97
C MET A 130 6.38 -0.32 -3.68
N GLU A 131 6.09 0.98 -3.65
CA GLU A 131 6.96 2.05 -3.21
C GLU A 131 6.53 2.50 -1.79
N PRO A 132 7.45 2.60 -0.82
CA PRO A 132 8.84 2.19 -0.90
C PRO A 132 9.01 0.66 -0.99
N PHE A 133 9.98 0.21 -1.79
CA PHE A 133 10.27 -1.23 -1.97
C PHE A 133 10.86 -1.91 -0.73
N PHE A 134 11.26 -1.12 0.27
CA PHE A 134 12.02 -1.56 1.42
C PHE A 134 11.68 -0.74 2.66
N LYS A 135 11.94 -1.34 3.84
CA LYS A 135 11.76 -0.73 5.17
C LYS A 135 10.37 -0.17 5.45
N TYR A 136 9.41 -1.08 5.53
CA TYR A 136 8.08 -0.82 6.04
C TYR A 136 7.86 -1.61 7.35
N ALA A 137 7.61 -0.88 8.44
CA ALA A 137 7.50 -1.47 9.77
C ALA A 137 6.36 -2.51 9.84
N GLY A 138 6.59 -3.64 10.50
CA GLY A 138 5.60 -4.72 10.61
C GLY A 138 5.41 -5.56 9.34
N HIS A 139 6.19 -5.34 8.28
CA HIS A 139 6.06 -6.04 7.00
C HIS A 139 7.18 -7.06 6.72
N GLY A 140 7.95 -7.44 7.75
CA GLY A 140 9.09 -8.35 7.61
C GLY A 140 10.16 -7.80 6.66
N SER A 141 10.41 -6.49 6.74
CA SER A 141 11.43 -5.84 5.93
C SER A 141 12.81 -6.37 6.24
N VAL A 142 13.64 -6.57 5.21
CA VAL A 142 15.06 -6.88 5.46
C VAL A 142 15.74 -5.68 6.12
N ASN A 143 16.67 -5.96 7.03
CA ASN A 143 17.38 -4.91 7.76
C ASN A 143 18.43 -4.19 6.89
N ASN A 144 19.06 -4.92 5.97
CA ASN A 144 20.12 -4.43 5.09
C ASN A 144 19.70 -4.57 3.62
N ILE A 145 19.67 -3.45 2.90
CA ILE A 145 19.37 -3.41 1.47
C ILE A 145 20.70 -3.24 0.73
N GLU A 146 21.17 -4.32 0.11
CA GLU A 146 22.45 -4.34 -0.60
C GLU A 146 22.28 -4.00 -2.08
N ILE A 147 21.78 -2.80 -2.37
CA ILE A 147 21.73 -2.28 -3.74
C ILE A 147 22.89 -1.29 -3.94
N PRO A 148 23.85 -1.59 -4.84
CA PRO A 148 24.94 -0.68 -5.15
C PRO A 148 24.44 0.73 -5.52
N ASN A 149 25.09 1.74 -4.97
CA ASN A 149 24.80 3.17 -5.19
C ASN A 149 23.44 3.68 -4.69
N LEU A 150 22.51 2.83 -4.23
CA LEU A 150 21.18 3.25 -3.76
C LEU A 150 21.28 4.35 -2.68
N ALA A 151 22.23 4.23 -1.75
CA ALA A 151 22.41 5.21 -0.67
C ALA A 151 22.67 6.65 -1.16
N SER A 152 23.12 6.85 -2.40
CA SER A 152 23.29 8.17 -3.03
C SER A 152 21.96 8.82 -3.42
N CYS A 153 20.89 8.03 -3.51
CA CYS A 153 19.57 8.45 -3.91
C CYS A 153 18.65 8.79 -2.73
N MET A 154 19.09 8.66 -1.48
CA MET A 154 18.25 8.85 -0.30
C MET A 154 17.80 10.31 -0.11
N GLU A 155 16.65 10.47 0.55
CA GLU A 155 16.20 11.74 1.08
C GLU A 155 17.17 12.29 2.12
N VAL A 156 17.08 13.60 2.34
CA VAL A 156 17.78 14.33 3.38
C VAL A 156 16.74 15.11 4.17
N ASP A 157 16.80 15.08 5.49
CA ASP A 157 15.86 15.82 6.32
C ASP A 157 16.18 17.33 6.40
N VAL A 158 15.29 18.09 7.05
CA VAL A 158 15.44 19.54 7.30
C VAL A 158 16.73 19.96 8.02
N PHE A 159 17.43 19.02 8.66
CA PHE A 159 18.68 19.22 9.39
C PHE A 159 19.92 18.75 8.63
N GLY A 160 19.74 18.20 7.42
CA GLY A 160 20.85 17.72 6.59
C GLY A 160 21.23 16.26 6.85
N VAL A 161 20.43 15.50 7.60
CA VAL A 161 20.69 14.08 7.87
C VAL A 161 20.05 13.22 6.79
N ARG A 162 20.80 12.23 6.27
CA ARG A 162 20.26 11.27 5.30
C ARG A 162 19.19 10.40 5.95
N LYS A 163 18.08 10.21 5.24
CA LYS A 163 16.99 9.30 5.63
C LYS A 163 17.16 7.92 4.98
N ASP A 164 16.21 7.05 5.27
CA ASP A 164 16.15 5.66 4.82
C ASP A 164 15.20 5.41 3.64
N GLU A 165 14.53 6.45 3.14
CA GLU A 165 13.74 6.43 1.91
C GLU A 165 14.47 7.16 0.76
N PRO A 166 14.39 6.68 -0.50
CA PRO A 166 14.88 7.38 -1.68
C PRO A 166 14.21 8.74 -1.88
N SER A 167 14.90 9.74 -2.41
CA SER A 167 14.29 10.99 -2.81
C SER A 167 13.35 10.80 -4.00
N THR A 168 12.10 11.24 -3.83
CA THR A 168 11.11 11.29 -4.91
C THR A 168 11.50 12.26 -6.03
N SER A 169 12.56 13.06 -5.88
CA SER A 169 13.06 13.96 -6.93
C SER A 169 14.40 13.53 -7.51
N ASN A 170 15.03 12.46 -6.98
CA ASN A 170 16.31 12.00 -7.51
C ASN A 170 16.13 11.33 -8.89
N PRO A 171 16.81 11.82 -9.95
CA PRO A 171 16.61 11.33 -11.31
C PRO A 171 17.05 9.87 -11.50
N ASP A 172 18.07 9.39 -10.80
CA ASP A 172 18.51 8.00 -10.88
C ASP A 172 17.49 7.04 -10.28
N TYR A 173 16.91 7.40 -9.14
CA TYR A 173 15.84 6.61 -8.52
C TYR A 173 14.59 6.61 -9.41
N ARG A 174 14.19 7.79 -9.93
CA ARG A 174 13.07 7.91 -10.87
C ARG A 174 13.26 7.06 -12.12
N ASN A 175 14.43 7.13 -12.75
CA ASN A 175 14.74 6.34 -13.93
C ASN A 175 14.79 4.83 -13.62
N TRP A 176 15.17 4.44 -12.40
CA TRP A 176 15.11 3.04 -11.97
C TRP A 176 13.66 2.55 -11.89
N MET A 177 12.75 3.34 -11.31
CA MET A 177 11.31 3.03 -11.29
C MET A 177 10.73 2.88 -12.70
N HIS A 178 11.06 3.81 -13.59
CA HIS A 178 10.65 3.75 -15.00
C HIS A 178 11.18 2.50 -15.69
N ALA A 179 12.46 2.17 -15.48
CA ALA A 179 13.09 1.00 -16.09
C ALA A 179 12.44 -0.32 -15.59
N ILE A 180 12.17 -0.46 -14.28
CA ILE A 180 11.48 -1.64 -13.73
C ILE A 180 10.13 -1.88 -14.42
N ILE A 181 9.37 -0.79 -14.63
CA ILE A 181 8.04 -0.87 -15.26
C ILE A 181 8.17 -1.15 -16.76
N GLU A 182 9.01 -0.41 -17.48
CA GLU A 182 9.17 -0.58 -18.93
C GLU A 182 9.69 -1.97 -19.29
N ASP A 183 10.66 -2.49 -18.54
CA ASP A 183 11.24 -3.82 -18.72
C ASP A 183 10.15 -4.89 -18.66
N GLN A 184 9.41 -4.94 -17.55
CA GLN A 184 8.35 -5.92 -17.36
C GLN A 184 7.23 -5.80 -18.40
N VAL A 185 6.81 -4.58 -18.71
CA VAL A 185 5.74 -4.32 -19.68
C VAL A 185 6.13 -4.75 -21.09
N ARG A 186 7.40 -4.56 -21.49
CA ARG A 186 7.85 -4.86 -22.87
C ARG A 186 8.32 -6.29 -23.05
N ASN A 187 8.90 -6.90 -22.02
CA ASN A 187 9.52 -8.21 -22.15
C ASN A 187 8.57 -9.37 -21.81
N TYR A 188 7.50 -9.13 -21.04
CA TYR A 188 6.59 -10.19 -20.60
C TYR A 188 5.15 -9.97 -21.08
N ASP A 189 4.42 -11.07 -21.25
CA ASP A 189 3.00 -11.07 -21.62
C ASP A 189 2.09 -10.94 -20.40
N ILE A 190 2.30 -9.85 -19.64
CA ILE A 190 1.50 -9.53 -18.45
C ILE A 190 0.13 -8.94 -18.83
N ASP A 191 -0.85 -9.15 -17.96
CA ASP A 191 -2.25 -8.73 -18.15
C ASP A 191 -2.63 -7.45 -17.42
N GLY A 192 -1.74 -6.91 -16.58
CA GLY A 192 -1.92 -5.64 -15.91
C GLY A 192 -0.84 -5.33 -14.88
N ILE A 193 -1.00 -4.17 -14.24
CA ILE A 193 -0.10 -3.68 -13.18
C ILE A 193 -0.93 -3.25 -11.98
N MET A 194 -0.52 -3.72 -10.81
CA MET A 194 -0.90 -3.14 -9.53
C MET A 194 0.30 -2.37 -8.98
N TRP A 195 0.16 -1.04 -8.97
CA TRP A 195 1.15 -0.12 -8.45
C TRP A 195 0.72 0.40 -7.08
N CYS A 196 1.62 0.37 -6.12
CA CYS A 196 1.38 0.82 -4.76
C CYS A 196 2.38 1.91 -4.37
N ASN A 197 1.91 3.01 -3.78
CA ASN A 197 2.74 4.14 -3.35
C ASN A 197 2.30 4.60 -1.95
N GLU A 198 3.03 4.13 -0.93
CA GLU A 198 2.71 4.26 0.50
C GLU A 198 3.81 5.02 1.25
N ARG A 199 3.99 6.29 0.92
CA ARG A 199 4.85 7.18 1.70
C ARG A 199 4.12 8.09 2.66
N ASN A 200 4.85 8.42 3.72
CA ASN A 200 4.48 9.45 4.69
C ASN A 200 4.92 10.82 4.19
N SER A 201 3.97 11.76 4.12
CA SER A 201 4.25 13.16 3.83
C SER A 201 5.13 13.83 4.91
N PRO A 202 5.73 15.01 4.66
CA PRO A 202 6.41 15.76 5.70
C PRO A 202 5.57 15.97 6.96
N LEU A 203 4.27 16.28 6.83
CA LEU A 203 3.36 16.37 7.99
C LEU A 203 3.24 15.04 8.74
N ASP A 204 3.01 13.94 8.00
CA ASP A 204 2.88 12.60 8.60
C ASP A 204 4.14 12.18 9.36
N GLN A 205 5.32 12.47 8.79
CA GLN A 205 6.61 12.18 9.43
C GLN A 205 6.74 12.93 10.75
N MET A 206 6.40 14.23 10.76
CA MET A 206 6.46 15.06 11.97
C MET A 206 5.47 14.63 13.04
N MET A 207 4.23 14.28 12.67
CA MET A 207 3.25 13.74 13.62
C MET A 207 3.69 12.42 14.25
N GLN A 208 4.50 11.63 13.54
CA GLN A 208 5.13 10.41 14.04
C GLN A 208 6.44 10.67 14.79
N GLY A 209 6.83 11.93 14.99
CA GLY A 209 8.02 12.35 15.72
C GLY A 209 9.31 12.33 14.90
N GLN A 210 9.23 12.15 13.58
CA GLN A 210 10.39 12.15 12.70
C GLN A 210 10.66 13.54 12.12
N ALA A 211 11.93 13.85 11.87
CA ALA A 211 12.29 15.02 11.08
C ALA A 211 11.82 14.81 9.62
N PRO A 212 11.14 15.81 9.01
CA PRO A 212 10.61 15.68 7.66
C PRO A 212 11.74 15.68 6.61
N GLY A 213 11.59 14.81 5.62
CA GLY A 213 12.54 14.51 4.55
C GLY A 213 12.55 15.46 3.35
N ASP A 214 13.10 14.92 2.25
CA ASP A 214 13.33 15.45 0.90
C ASP A 214 14.07 16.79 0.67
N PHE A 215 14.77 17.36 1.64
CA PHE A 215 15.76 18.43 1.43
C PHE A 215 17.06 17.95 0.73
N SER A 216 16.98 16.86 -0.04
CA SER A 216 18.05 16.36 -0.91
C SER A 216 18.41 17.37 -1.99
N GLU A 217 19.63 17.32 -2.51
CA GLU A 217 20.10 18.25 -3.56
C GLU A 217 19.15 18.28 -4.77
N ALA A 218 18.70 17.11 -5.24
CA ALA A 218 17.80 17.00 -6.38
C ALA A 218 16.45 17.70 -6.14
N ALA A 219 15.84 17.47 -4.98
CA ALA A 219 14.57 18.09 -4.62
C ALA A 219 14.70 19.60 -4.38
N ARG A 220 15.78 20.06 -3.74
CA ARG A 220 16.05 21.51 -3.58
C ARG A 220 16.22 22.19 -4.94
N ALA A 221 16.96 21.57 -5.86
CA ALA A 221 17.14 22.07 -7.22
C ALA A 221 15.80 22.13 -7.98
N GLU A 222 14.98 21.09 -7.88
CA GLU A 222 13.65 21.05 -8.51
C GLU A 222 12.72 22.11 -7.93
N ALA A 223 12.67 22.26 -6.61
CA ALA A 223 11.86 23.27 -5.94
C ALA A 223 12.26 24.71 -6.36
N VAL A 224 13.57 25.00 -6.42
CA VAL A 224 14.06 26.29 -6.92
C VAL A 224 13.63 26.54 -8.37
N ALA A 225 13.71 25.51 -9.23
CA ALA A 225 13.26 25.61 -10.62
C ALA A 225 11.75 25.88 -10.74
N ARG A 226 10.95 25.45 -9.76
CA ARG A 226 9.51 25.74 -9.63
C ARG A 226 9.22 27.09 -8.96
N GLY A 227 10.25 27.88 -8.61
CA GLY A 227 10.10 29.20 -7.98
C GLY A 227 9.78 29.14 -6.48
N ILE A 228 10.10 28.03 -5.81
CA ILE A 228 9.88 27.85 -4.37
C ILE A 228 11.11 28.35 -3.60
N ASP A 229 10.89 29.17 -2.57
CA ASP A 229 11.93 29.53 -1.60
C ASP A 229 12.17 28.36 -0.63
N VAL A 230 13.16 27.54 -0.98
CA VAL A 230 13.55 26.35 -0.22
C VAL A 230 13.96 26.68 1.21
N GLU A 231 14.67 27.78 1.45
CA GLU A 231 15.13 28.09 2.82
C GLU A 231 14.00 28.63 3.69
N ALA A 232 13.03 29.35 3.11
CA ALA A 232 11.80 29.72 3.83
C ALA A 232 10.99 28.47 4.20
N CYS A 233 10.81 27.54 3.25
CA CYS A 233 10.17 26.25 3.51
C CYS A 233 10.90 25.45 4.61
N ARG A 234 12.23 25.36 4.53
CA ARG A 234 13.04 24.65 5.53
C ARG A 234 12.85 25.22 6.94
N ARG A 235 12.86 26.54 7.08
CA ARG A 235 12.61 27.22 8.38
C ARG A 235 11.20 26.93 8.90
N ALA A 236 10.20 26.99 8.03
CA ALA A 236 8.82 26.67 8.38
C ALA A 236 8.66 25.20 8.81
N CYS A 237 9.28 24.25 8.11
CA CYS A 237 9.28 22.85 8.49
C CYS A 237 9.95 22.63 9.86
N ILE A 238 11.05 23.33 10.17
CA ILE A 238 11.67 23.27 11.50
C ILE A 238 10.71 23.78 12.57
N LYS A 239 9.99 24.88 12.33
CA LYS A 239 8.99 25.40 13.29
C LYS A 239 7.84 24.42 13.54
N MET A 240 7.35 23.77 12.48
CA MET A 240 6.34 22.72 12.61
C MET A 240 6.89 21.50 13.36
N TYR A 241 8.11 21.08 13.05
CA TYR A 241 8.78 19.97 13.71
C TYR A 241 8.98 20.24 15.21
N ASP A 242 9.49 21.42 15.58
CA ASP A 242 9.67 21.83 16.98
C ASP A 242 8.33 21.79 17.74
N PHE A 243 7.24 22.28 17.13
CA PHE A 243 5.91 22.17 17.71
C PHE A 243 5.47 20.71 17.92
N MET A 244 5.68 19.83 16.94
CA MET A 244 5.33 18.41 17.08
C MET A 244 6.16 17.72 18.16
N GLN A 245 7.46 18.04 18.27
CA GLN A 245 8.31 17.52 19.34
C GLN A 245 7.87 18.03 20.71
N ASP A 246 7.53 19.31 20.85
CA ASP A 246 6.96 19.89 22.07
C ASP A 246 5.65 19.19 22.46
N ALA A 247 4.77 18.94 21.48
CA ALA A 247 3.50 18.26 21.68
C ALA A 247 3.72 16.81 22.16
N LEU A 248 4.58 16.04 21.48
CA LEU A 248 4.95 14.67 21.85
C LEU A 248 5.65 14.61 23.21
N GLY A 249 6.45 15.63 23.54
CA GLY A 249 7.17 15.77 24.80
C GLY A 249 6.30 16.17 25.98
N GLY A 250 5.00 16.37 25.78
CA GLY A 250 4.06 16.67 26.86
C GLY A 250 3.99 18.15 27.25
N LYS A 251 4.62 19.07 26.52
CA LYS A 251 4.60 20.51 26.83
C LYS A 251 3.17 21.06 26.90
N GLU A 252 2.88 21.88 27.91
CA GLU A 252 1.61 22.61 27.99
C GLU A 252 1.62 23.82 27.06
N PHE A 253 0.51 24.04 26.35
CA PHE A 253 0.32 25.19 25.46
C PHE A 253 -0.80 26.07 26.00
N ASP A 254 -0.61 27.39 26.03
CA ASP A 254 -1.54 28.35 26.66
C ASP A 254 -2.99 28.22 26.16
N ASP A 255 -3.19 27.97 24.86
CA ASP A 255 -4.51 27.77 24.22
C ASP A 255 -4.75 26.31 23.79
N GLY A 256 -3.93 25.37 24.25
CA GLY A 256 -3.94 23.98 23.82
C GLY A 256 -3.22 23.72 22.50
N ALA A 257 -2.95 22.44 22.24
CA ALA A 257 -2.19 21.93 21.12
C ALA A 257 -2.87 22.17 19.78
N PHE A 258 -4.19 21.99 19.69
CA PHE A 258 -4.91 22.19 18.42
C PHE A 258 -4.86 23.64 17.94
N ILE A 259 -5.14 24.61 18.83
CA ILE A 259 -5.07 26.04 18.49
C ILE A 259 -3.63 26.45 18.19
N THR A 260 -2.66 25.91 18.94
CA THR A 260 -1.24 26.18 18.69
C THR A 260 -0.79 25.62 17.34
N PHE A 261 -1.25 24.43 16.93
CA PHE A 261 -1.01 23.88 15.60
C PHE A 261 -1.49 24.82 14.49
N ILE A 262 -2.72 25.34 14.61
CA ILE A 262 -3.26 26.31 13.66
C ILE A 262 -2.44 27.60 13.65
N ARG A 263 -2.01 28.10 14.81
CA ARG A 263 -1.14 29.27 14.91
C ARG A 263 0.20 29.06 14.20
N VAL A 264 0.86 27.93 14.42
CA VAL A 264 2.13 27.58 13.76
C VAL A 264 1.95 27.54 12.24
N LEU A 265 0.85 26.97 11.74
CA LEU A 265 0.53 26.97 10.31
C LEU A 265 0.35 28.39 9.75
N LEU A 266 -0.40 29.25 10.44
CA LEU A 266 -0.67 30.63 10.00
C LEU A 266 0.59 31.50 10.02
N GLU A 267 1.49 31.28 10.98
CA GLU A 267 2.76 31.99 11.10
C GLU A 267 3.83 31.48 10.12
N ASN A 268 3.70 30.24 9.64
CA ASN A 268 4.68 29.57 8.78
C ASN A 268 4.01 28.89 7.57
N PRO A 269 3.28 29.64 6.72
CA PRO A 269 2.53 29.07 5.61
C PRO A 269 3.41 28.38 4.56
N GLU A 270 4.71 28.69 4.51
CA GLU A 270 5.68 28.05 3.62
C GLU A 270 5.81 26.55 3.87
N PHE A 271 5.47 26.08 5.07
CA PHE A 271 5.37 24.64 5.34
C PHE A 271 4.38 23.97 4.38
N LEU A 272 3.21 24.58 4.14
CA LEU A 272 2.19 24.03 3.24
C LEU A 272 2.64 24.06 1.78
N ILE A 273 3.54 24.98 1.41
CA ILE A 273 4.17 24.99 0.07
C ILE A 273 5.08 23.77 -0.09
N TRP A 274 5.88 23.45 0.93
CA TRP A 274 6.75 22.28 0.92
C TRP A 274 5.96 20.97 0.92
N GLU A 275 4.94 20.88 1.77
CA GLU A 275 4.01 19.74 1.84
C GLU A 275 3.39 19.47 0.47
N ARG A 276 2.90 20.52 -0.21
CA ARG A 276 2.35 20.40 -1.56
C ARG A 276 3.40 19.98 -2.59
N PHE A 277 4.61 20.55 -2.55
CA PHE A 277 5.69 20.19 -3.47
C PHE A 277 6.03 18.70 -3.36
N TRP A 278 6.24 18.20 -2.14
CA TRP A 278 6.52 16.79 -1.89
C TRP A 278 5.37 15.91 -2.40
N LEU A 279 4.13 16.29 -2.08
CA LEU A 279 2.92 15.56 -2.49
C LEU A 279 2.79 15.47 -4.00
N GLU A 280 3.00 16.58 -4.71
CA GLU A 280 2.95 16.64 -6.17
C GLU A 280 3.97 15.69 -6.78
N ARG A 281 5.21 15.67 -6.26
CA ARG A 281 6.24 14.73 -6.72
C ARG A 281 5.86 13.29 -6.42
N ASN A 282 5.39 12.98 -5.23
CA ASN A 282 4.97 11.61 -4.92
C ASN A 282 3.89 11.12 -5.92
N LYS A 283 2.86 11.94 -6.19
CA LYS A 283 1.81 11.63 -7.18
C LYS A 283 2.29 11.64 -8.63
N ASP A 284 3.27 12.47 -8.97
CA ASP A 284 3.84 12.51 -10.32
C ASP A 284 4.45 11.16 -10.68
N LEU A 285 4.99 10.39 -9.72
CA LEU A 285 5.47 9.03 -10.01
C LEU A 285 4.36 8.15 -10.57
N ASP A 286 3.19 8.15 -9.92
CA ASP A 286 2.03 7.38 -10.40
C ASP A 286 1.64 7.81 -11.83
N ARG A 287 1.66 9.12 -12.12
CA ARG A 287 1.35 9.67 -13.46
C ARG A 287 2.38 9.29 -14.51
N GLU A 288 3.65 9.41 -14.16
CA GLU A 288 4.79 9.06 -15.01
C GLU A 288 4.74 7.57 -15.38
N LEU A 289 4.49 6.69 -14.40
CA LEU A 289 4.37 5.26 -14.60
C LEU A 289 3.13 4.90 -15.43
N TYR A 290 1.97 5.47 -15.13
CA TYR A 290 0.76 5.28 -15.95
C TYR A 290 1.02 5.66 -17.41
N GLY A 291 1.56 6.86 -17.66
CA GLY A 291 1.85 7.34 -19.00
C GLY A 291 2.83 6.43 -19.74
N LEU A 292 3.89 5.96 -19.06
CA LEU A 292 4.85 5.01 -19.61
C LEU A 292 4.20 3.68 -20.00
N VAL A 293 3.33 3.15 -19.15
CA VAL A 293 2.60 1.89 -19.41
C VAL A 293 1.70 2.05 -20.62
N LYS A 294 0.93 3.14 -20.68
CA LYS A 294 0.05 3.44 -21.83
C LYS A 294 0.84 3.68 -23.12
N TRP A 295 2.04 4.23 -23.03
CA TRP A 295 2.93 4.36 -24.17
C TRP A 295 3.43 2.99 -24.67
N CYS A 296 3.81 2.09 -23.75
CA CYS A 296 4.35 0.78 -24.11
C CYS A 296 3.27 -0.18 -24.61
N LYS A 297 2.14 -0.26 -23.89
CA LYS A 297 0.99 -1.13 -24.18
C LYS A 297 -0.31 -0.37 -23.82
N PRO A 298 -0.96 0.35 -24.76
CA PRO A 298 -2.09 1.24 -24.48
C PRO A 298 -3.27 0.58 -23.76
N ASN A 299 -3.54 -0.69 -24.05
CA ASN A 299 -4.66 -1.44 -23.48
C ASN A 299 -4.30 -2.17 -22.18
N LEU A 300 -3.04 -2.15 -21.74
CA LEU A 300 -2.64 -2.81 -20.51
C LEU A 300 -3.22 -2.05 -19.30
N PRO A 301 -4.03 -2.69 -18.45
CA PRO A 301 -4.59 -2.05 -17.26
C PRO A 301 -3.49 -1.68 -16.25
N PHE A 302 -3.56 -0.46 -15.74
CA PHE A 302 -2.73 0.05 -14.67
C PHE A 302 -3.63 0.51 -13.52
N GLY A 303 -3.41 -0.02 -12.33
CA GLY A 303 -4.20 0.37 -11.18
C GLY A 303 -3.39 0.67 -9.93
N LEU A 304 -4.04 1.42 -9.06
CA LEU A 304 -3.46 1.89 -7.81
C LEU A 304 -3.96 1.06 -6.65
N ASN A 305 -3.04 0.40 -5.95
CA ASN A 305 -3.29 -0.09 -4.61
C ASN A 305 -3.24 1.09 -3.64
N VAL A 306 -4.40 1.43 -3.06
CA VAL A 306 -4.59 2.61 -2.23
C VAL A 306 -4.51 2.24 -0.77
N TRP A 307 -3.52 2.84 -0.10
CA TRP A 307 -3.22 2.62 1.31
C TRP A 307 -4.43 2.86 2.21
N ASN A 308 -4.65 2.00 3.19
CA ASN A 308 -5.72 2.17 4.18
C ASN A 308 -5.59 3.44 5.02
N ARG A 309 -4.39 4.02 5.12
CA ARG A 309 -4.19 5.32 5.74
C ARG A 309 -4.99 6.44 5.04
N ASN A 310 -5.37 6.28 3.77
CA ASN A 310 -6.30 7.20 3.10
C ASN A 310 -7.71 7.18 3.71
N HIS A 311 -8.08 6.12 4.43
CA HIS A 311 -9.35 6.00 5.15
C HIS A 311 -9.23 6.55 6.57
N PHE A 312 -8.05 6.41 7.19
CA PHE A 312 -7.81 6.67 8.61
C PHE A 312 -7.18 8.03 8.93
N ASN A 313 -6.60 8.72 7.95
CA ASN A 313 -5.92 9.99 8.18
C ASN A 313 -6.60 11.12 7.40
N LEU A 314 -7.06 12.15 8.11
CA LEU A 314 -7.80 13.27 7.51
C LEU A 314 -6.95 14.08 6.51
N PHE A 315 -5.66 14.25 6.78
CA PHE A 315 -4.74 14.94 5.89
C PHE A 315 -4.48 14.09 4.64
N ARG A 316 -4.16 12.80 4.82
CA ARG A 316 -3.97 11.84 3.71
C ARG A 316 -5.20 11.78 2.82
N ARG A 317 -6.40 11.73 3.40
CA ARG A 317 -7.66 11.70 2.66
C ARG A 317 -7.88 12.97 1.82
N ALA A 318 -7.55 14.13 2.38
CA ALA A 318 -7.60 15.40 1.64
C ALA A 318 -6.54 15.48 0.54
N GLN A 319 -5.38 14.88 0.78
CA GLN A 319 -4.24 14.92 -0.13
C GLN A 319 -4.39 13.97 -1.32
N TRP A 320 -5.17 12.89 -1.27
CA TRP A 320 -5.38 11.95 -2.40
C TRP A 320 -6.86 11.80 -2.77
N PRO A 321 -7.48 12.82 -3.38
CA PRO A 321 -8.86 12.72 -3.84
C PRO A 321 -9.01 11.66 -4.93
N TRP A 322 -10.12 10.89 -4.88
CA TRP A 322 -10.41 9.82 -5.84
C TRP A 322 -10.47 10.32 -7.29
N GLU A 323 -11.11 11.46 -7.54
CA GLU A 323 -11.28 11.99 -8.90
C GLU A 323 -9.93 12.22 -9.57
N GLU A 324 -8.95 12.74 -8.84
CA GLU A 324 -7.62 13.01 -9.38
C GLU A 324 -6.93 11.72 -9.82
N GLN A 325 -7.05 10.65 -9.04
CA GLN A 325 -6.45 9.34 -9.32
C GLN A 325 -6.96 8.73 -10.63
N THR A 326 -8.21 9.01 -11.02
CA THR A 326 -8.79 8.53 -12.30
C THR A 326 -8.06 9.05 -13.55
N ARG A 327 -7.23 10.09 -13.39
CA ARG A 327 -6.42 10.64 -14.50
C ARG A 327 -5.21 9.77 -14.84
N TYR A 328 -4.84 8.86 -13.93
CA TYR A 328 -3.64 8.02 -14.05
C TYR A 328 -3.83 6.61 -13.46
N ALA A 329 -5.08 6.13 -13.45
CA ALA A 329 -5.42 4.78 -13.03
C ALA A 329 -6.67 4.31 -13.78
N ASP A 330 -6.63 3.12 -14.36
CA ASP A 330 -7.81 2.49 -14.95
C ASP A 330 -8.68 1.81 -13.87
N TRP A 331 -8.07 1.48 -12.73
CA TRP A 331 -8.73 0.91 -11.57
C TRP A 331 -8.02 1.27 -10.27
N VAL A 332 -8.76 1.21 -9.16
CA VAL A 332 -8.24 1.44 -7.80
C VAL A 332 -8.59 0.27 -6.90
N LYS A 333 -7.70 -0.02 -5.95
CA LYS A 333 -7.88 -0.99 -4.87
C LYS A 333 -7.72 -0.34 -3.51
N PRO A 334 -8.81 0.16 -2.90
CA PRO A 334 -8.80 0.60 -1.51
C PRO A 334 -8.49 -0.61 -0.60
N ILE A 335 -7.48 -0.49 0.27
CA ILE A 335 -7.13 -1.52 1.23
C ILE A 335 -8.08 -1.48 2.43
N THR A 336 -8.88 -2.53 2.62
CA THR A 336 -9.84 -2.64 3.71
C THR A 336 -9.61 -3.92 4.50
N TYR A 337 -8.40 -4.16 5.00
CA TYR A 337 -8.05 -5.36 5.79
C TYR A 337 -8.79 -5.35 7.13
N GLN A 338 -10.05 -5.76 7.09
CA GLN A 338 -11.08 -5.45 8.07
C GLN A 338 -10.74 -5.92 9.49
N HIS A 339 -10.20 -7.13 9.67
CA HIS A 339 -9.77 -7.62 10.98
C HIS A 339 -8.53 -6.88 11.50
N GLN A 340 -7.61 -6.48 10.62
CA GLN A 340 -6.40 -5.72 11.00
C GLN A 340 -6.69 -4.23 11.21
N SER A 341 -7.72 -3.70 10.55
CA SER A 341 -7.99 -2.27 10.46
C SER A 341 -8.32 -1.62 11.80
N GLY A 342 -8.75 -2.39 12.80
CA GLY A 342 -8.94 -1.87 14.14
C GLY A 342 -7.64 -1.46 14.83
N GLU A 343 -6.58 -2.27 14.71
CA GLU A 343 -5.24 -1.92 15.21
C GLU A 343 -4.66 -0.73 14.45
N ILE A 344 -4.82 -0.73 13.13
CA ILE A 344 -4.31 0.35 12.27
C ILE A 344 -5.01 1.66 12.59
N TRP A 345 -6.34 1.62 12.77
CA TRP A 345 -7.10 2.80 13.16
C TRP A 345 -6.67 3.33 14.53
N HIS A 346 -6.59 2.44 15.52
CA HIS A 346 -6.12 2.80 16.86
C HIS A 346 -4.72 3.43 16.84
N LYS A 347 -3.80 2.87 16.05
CA LYS A 347 -2.44 3.40 15.88
C LYS A 347 -2.45 4.79 15.24
N GLU A 348 -3.20 4.96 14.15
CA GLU A 348 -3.28 6.24 13.44
C GLU A 348 -3.91 7.32 14.33
N PHE A 349 -5.02 7.00 15.00
CA PHE A 349 -5.63 7.84 16.04
C PHE A 349 -4.61 8.25 17.11
N GLY A 350 -3.79 7.30 17.56
CA GLY A 350 -2.73 7.54 18.53
C GLY A 350 -1.72 8.61 18.11
N PHE A 351 -1.45 8.80 16.82
CA PHE A 351 -0.60 9.91 16.37
C PHE A 351 -1.29 11.27 16.54
N PHE A 352 -2.58 11.37 16.19
CA PHE A 352 -3.37 12.59 16.40
C PHE A 352 -3.50 12.91 17.90
N HIS A 353 -3.82 11.91 18.73
CA HIS A 353 -4.04 12.10 20.17
C HIS A 353 -2.74 12.36 20.95
N LYS A 354 -1.57 12.00 20.41
CA LYS A 354 -0.29 12.41 21.01
C LYS A 354 0.19 13.79 20.56
N THR A 355 -0.44 14.37 19.53
CA THR A 355 -0.02 15.63 18.92
C THR A 355 -1.12 16.67 18.99
N ILE A 356 -1.85 16.90 17.89
CA ILE A 356 -2.77 18.04 17.75
C ILE A 356 -4.08 17.87 18.52
N LEU A 357 -4.44 16.64 18.90
CA LEU A 357 -5.67 16.34 19.66
C LEU A 357 -5.39 15.94 21.12
N ARG A 358 -4.18 16.16 21.62
CA ARG A 358 -3.75 15.64 22.94
C ARG A 358 -4.49 16.19 24.16
N ASP A 359 -5.10 17.37 24.03
CA ASP A 359 -5.83 17.99 25.14
C ASP A 359 -7.31 17.56 25.18
N PHE A 360 -7.74 16.73 24.22
CA PHE A 360 -9.09 16.20 24.18
C PHE A 360 -9.20 14.89 24.93
N ASP A 361 -10.39 14.64 25.51
CA ASP A 361 -10.78 13.31 25.92
C ASP A 361 -10.65 12.34 24.72
N PRO A 362 -9.96 11.19 24.88
CA PRO A 362 -9.66 10.30 23.76
C PRO A 362 -10.90 9.74 23.09
N GLU A 363 -11.96 9.41 23.85
CA GLU A 363 -13.20 8.89 23.26
C GLU A 363 -13.91 9.96 22.43
N VAL A 364 -13.95 11.20 22.92
CA VAL A 364 -14.53 12.33 22.19
C VAL A 364 -13.72 12.62 20.92
N ALA A 365 -12.39 12.65 21.01
CA ALA A 365 -11.53 12.89 19.86
C ALA A 365 -11.68 11.81 18.79
N MET A 366 -11.72 10.53 19.17
CA MET A 366 -11.90 9.41 18.25
C MET A 366 -13.26 9.50 17.56
N LYS A 367 -14.35 9.77 18.29
CA LYS A 367 -15.70 9.94 17.71
C LYS A 367 -15.77 11.09 16.71
N ILE A 368 -15.05 12.19 16.94
CA ILE A 368 -14.97 13.30 15.99
C ILE A 368 -14.29 12.84 14.69
N LEU A 369 -13.14 12.17 14.80
CA LEU A 369 -12.43 11.68 13.62
C LEU A 369 -13.21 10.59 12.90
N ASP A 370 -13.89 9.68 13.62
CA ASP A 370 -14.79 8.69 13.04
C ASP A 370 -15.89 9.36 12.21
N GLY A 371 -16.50 10.44 12.72
CA GLY A 371 -17.51 11.21 12.01
C GLY A 371 -16.97 11.92 10.76
N ILE A 372 -15.76 12.48 10.82
CA ILE A 372 -15.09 13.12 9.67
C ILE A 372 -14.74 12.07 8.60
N LEU A 373 -14.25 10.91 9.02
CA LEU A 373 -13.73 9.86 8.15
C LEU A 373 -14.79 8.85 7.71
N GLY A 374 -15.99 8.89 8.29
CA GLY A 374 -17.07 7.93 8.02
C GLY A 374 -16.77 6.54 8.57
N ILE A 375 -15.97 6.43 9.63
CA ILE A 375 -15.62 5.16 10.28
C ILE A 375 -16.70 4.79 11.28
N GLN A 376 -17.11 3.52 11.27
CA GLN A 376 -18.06 2.95 12.23
C GLN A 376 -17.39 1.77 12.94
N GLY A 377 -16.44 2.09 13.82
CA GLY A 377 -15.73 1.13 14.67
C GLY A 377 -16.34 1.05 16.07
N SER A 378 -15.86 0.09 16.87
CA SER A 378 -16.10 0.09 18.31
C SER A 378 -15.23 1.16 19.01
N GLY A 379 -15.41 1.30 20.34
CA GLY A 379 -14.67 2.28 21.12
C GLY A 379 -13.16 2.03 21.15
N ILE A 380 -12.41 3.05 21.54
CA ILE A 380 -10.93 3.04 21.58
C ILE A 380 -10.35 1.82 22.32
N ASP A 381 -11.00 1.38 23.39
CA ASP A 381 -10.53 0.27 24.22
C ASP A 381 -10.73 -1.12 23.59
N THR A 382 -11.63 -1.24 22.60
CA THR A 382 -12.08 -2.52 22.03
C THR A 382 -11.82 -2.65 20.54
N VAL A 383 -11.52 -1.55 19.85
CA VAL A 383 -11.41 -1.53 18.38
C VAL A 383 -10.31 -2.45 17.85
N ILE A 384 -9.25 -2.70 18.64
CA ILE A 384 -8.17 -3.63 18.30
C ILE A 384 -8.69 -5.08 18.26
N GLN A 385 -9.50 -5.47 19.24
CA GLN A 385 -10.03 -6.82 19.43
C GLN A 385 -11.17 -7.11 18.45
N ASP A 386 -11.96 -6.09 18.12
CA ASP A 386 -13.13 -6.22 17.26
C ASP A 386 -12.77 -6.13 15.76
N GLY A 387 -11.71 -5.38 15.41
CA GLY A 387 -11.47 -4.97 14.04
C GLY A 387 -12.55 -3.99 13.56
N LEU A 388 -12.71 -3.86 12.25
CA LEU A 388 -13.82 -3.10 11.66
C LEU A 388 -14.81 -4.03 10.95
N ASP A 389 -16.10 -3.81 11.16
CA ASP A 389 -17.15 -4.67 10.63
C ASP A 389 -17.21 -4.58 9.08
N PRO A 390 -17.18 -5.71 8.34
CA PRO A 390 -17.22 -5.69 6.88
C PRO A 390 -18.43 -4.96 6.28
N ASP A 391 -19.60 -5.07 6.90
CA ASP A 391 -20.86 -4.53 6.37
C ASP A 391 -20.95 -3.02 6.47
N THR A 392 -20.16 -2.39 7.36
CA THR A 392 -20.06 -0.93 7.46
C THR A 392 -18.77 -0.43 6.83
N TYR A 393 -17.63 -1.04 7.15
CA TYR A 393 -16.32 -0.57 6.73
C TYR A 393 -16.02 -0.91 5.27
N VAL A 394 -16.04 -2.19 4.87
CA VAL A 394 -15.76 -2.58 3.47
C VAL A 394 -16.83 -2.01 2.54
N TYR A 395 -18.11 -2.11 2.93
CA TYR A 395 -19.21 -1.51 2.18
C TYR A 395 -19.05 0.01 2.03
N GLY A 396 -18.79 0.72 3.13
CA GLY A 396 -18.68 2.17 3.16
C GLY A 396 -17.52 2.67 2.31
N GLN A 397 -16.33 2.09 2.48
CA GLN A 397 -15.16 2.46 1.68
C GLN A 397 -15.36 2.15 0.18
N CYS A 398 -16.04 1.05 -0.15
CA CYS A 398 -16.40 0.73 -1.53
C CYS A 398 -17.35 1.79 -2.12
N ALA A 399 -18.42 2.12 -1.40
CA ALA A 399 -19.40 3.11 -1.84
C ALA A 399 -18.78 4.51 -2.01
N GLU A 400 -17.88 4.90 -1.11
CA GLU A 400 -17.14 6.16 -1.20
C GLU A 400 -16.16 6.19 -2.39
N ALA A 401 -15.44 5.09 -2.63
CA ALA A 401 -14.56 4.98 -3.79
C ALA A 401 -15.34 5.05 -5.10
N LEU A 402 -16.45 4.31 -5.23
CA LEU A 402 -17.33 4.35 -6.40
C LEU A 402 -17.87 5.76 -6.66
N LYS A 403 -18.31 6.46 -5.61
CA LYS A 403 -18.74 7.85 -5.72
C LYS A 403 -17.61 8.77 -6.17
N GLY A 404 -16.42 8.58 -5.60
CA GLY A 404 -15.27 9.46 -5.83
C GLY A 404 -14.58 9.27 -7.18
N VAL A 405 -14.61 8.07 -7.76
CA VAL A 405 -14.04 7.80 -9.09
C VAL A 405 -14.96 8.21 -10.23
N HIS A 406 -16.21 8.58 -9.96
CA HIS A 406 -17.16 9.08 -10.96
C HIS A 406 -17.29 8.18 -12.21
N ASP A 407 -17.28 6.85 -12.00
CA ASP A 407 -17.30 5.81 -13.06
C ASP A 407 -16.12 5.86 -14.05
N LYS A 408 -15.08 6.66 -13.78
CA LYS A 408 -13.89 6.80 -14.63
C LYS A 408 -12.81 5.74 -14.37
N ALA A 409 -12.93 4.99 -13.27
CA ALA A 409 -12.05 3.89 -12.92
C ALA A 409 -12.84 2.75 -12.27
N LYS A 410 -12.36 1.50 -12.41
CA LYS A 410 -12.94 0.37 -11.69
C LYS A 410 -12.51 0.38 -10.23
N VAL A 411 -13.32 -0.22 -9.36
CA VAL A 411 -13.08 -0.30 -7.91
C VAL A 411 -13.04 -1.77 -7.51
N PHE A 412 -11.86 -2.25 -7.12
CA PHE A 412 -11.64 -3.62 -6.67
C PHE A 412 -11.24 -3.60 -5.19
N MET A 413 -12.09 -4.08 -4.29
CA MET A 413 -11.81 -3.92 -2.86
C MET A 413 -10.69 -4.87 -2.41
N GLY A 414 -9.68 -4.33 -1.73
CA GLY A 414 -8.58 -5.09 -1.16
C GLY A 414 -8.95 -5.69 0.19
N LEU A 415 -9.33 -6.96 0.21
CA LEU A 415 -9.84 -7.66 1.39
C LEU A 415 -8.71 -8.33 2.16
N GLY A 416 -8.68 -8.13 3.48
CA GLY A 416 -7.64 -8.73 4.33
C GLY A 416 -7.99 -10.18 4.62
N ILE A 417 -7.24 -11.12 4.05
CA ILE A 417 -7.30 -12.53 4.39
C ILE A 417 -6.02 -12.83 5.15
N ASP A 418 -6.13 -13.06 6.46
CA ASP A 418 -4.98 -13.30 7.34
C ASP A 418 -3.87 -12.24 7.21
N ALA A 419 -4.26 -10.98 7.01
CA ALA A 419 -3.33 -9.85 7.12
C ALA A 419 -2.65 -9.91 8.50
N PRO A 420 -1.31 -9.75 8.55
CA PRO A 420 -0.49 -10.17 9.68
C PRO A 420 -0.87 -9.43 10.95
N ARG A 421 -1.11 -10.16 12.04
CA ARG A 421 -1.32 -9.54 13.35
C ARG A 421 0.01 -9.10 13.94
N VAL A 422 -0.01 -7.97 14.64
CA VAL A 422 1.16 -7.45 15.39
C VAL A 422 0.99 -7.59 16.89
N ARG A 423 -0.18 -8.08 17.34
CA ARG A 423 -0.53 -8.30 18.74
C ARG A 423 -1.41 -9.52 18.90
N ALA A 424 -1.30 -10.19 20.05
CA ALA A 424 -2.07 -11.41 20.33
C ALA A 424 -3.58 -11.15 20.50
N ASP A 425 -3.94 -9.98 21.02
CA ASP A 425 -5.32 -9.53 21.28
C ASP A 425 -6.02 -8.91 20.07
N GLN A 426 -5.32 -8.72 18.95
CA GLN A 426 -5.92 -8.20 17.73
C GLN A 426 -6.91 -9.21 17.12
N ALA A 427 -7.99 -8.68 16.53
CA ALA A 427 -9.02 -9.44 15.82
C ALA A 427 -8.41 -10.42 14.81
N LYS A 428 -8.92 -11.65 14.80
CA LYS A 428 -8.49 -12.71 13.87
C LYS A 428 -9.35 -12.72 12.62
N CYS A 429 -8.75 -12.98 11.48
CA CYS A 429 -9.50 -13.29 10.28
C CYS A 429 -10.25 -14.61 10.47
N THR A 430 -11.47 -14.69 9.94
CA THR A 430 -12.31 -15.88 9.96
C THR A 430 -12.97 -16.08 8.60
N PRO A 431 -13.50 -17.29 8.30
CA PRO A 431 -14.21 -17.51 7.04
C PRO A 431 -15.46 -16.63 6.91
N ASP A 432 -16.13 -16.30 8.03
CA ASP A 432 -17.28 -15.40 8.05
C ASP A 432 -16.89 -13.96 7.66
N ILE A 433 -15.80 -13.45 8.23
CA ILE A 433 -15.29 -12.12 7.89
C ILE A 433 -14.92 -12.07 6.40
N ALA A 434 -14.25 -13.09 5.87
CA ALA A 434 -13.90 -13.18 4.46
C ALA A 434 -15.15 -13.19 3.55
N TYR A 435 -16.13 -14.04 3.89
CA TYR A 435 -17.43 -14.11 3.20
C TYR A 435 -18.16 -12.75 3.20
N ARG A 436 -18.34 -12.13 4.37
CA ARG A 436 -19.05 -10.86 4.52
C ARG A 436 -18.35 -9.72 3.78
N SER A 437 -17.01 -9.73 3.73
CA SER A 437 -16.25 -8.71 3.00
C SER A 437 -16.47 -8.76 1.48
N VAL A 438 -16.55 -9.96 0.90
CA VAL A 438 -16.92 -10.14 -0.51
C VAL A 438 -18.35 -9.67 -0.75
N MET A 439 -19.30 -10.12 0.09
CA MET A 439 -20.71 -9.74 -0.04
C MET A 439 -20.90 -8.22 0.10
N ALA A 440 -20.24 -7.59 1.08
CA ALA A 440 -20.29 -6.14 1.29
C ALA A 440 -19.78 -5.36 0.06
N THR A 441 -18.70 -5.85 -0.57
CA THR A 441 -18.15 -5.25 -1.79
C THR A 441 -19.18 -5.22 -2.92
N TYR A 442 -19.78 -6.37 -3.25
CA TYR A 442 -20.76 -6.44 -4.35
C TYR A 442 -22.08 -5.75 -4.01
N ARG A 443 -22.54 -5.79 -2.75
CA ARG A 443 -23.71 -5.01 -2.30
C ARG A 443 -23.51 -3.50 -2.47
N ALA A 444 -22.28 -3.00 -2.30
CA ALA A 444 -21.96 -1.60 -2.52
C ALA A 444 -21.90 -1.22 -4.02
N GLY A 445 -21.86 -2.21 -4.92
CA GLY A 445 -21.65 -2.01 -6.36
C GLY A 445 -20.19 -2.08 -6.79
N GLY A 446 -19.30 -2.64 -5.96
CA GLY A 446 -17.90 -2.83 -6.30
C GLY A 446 -17.73 -3.74 -7.52
N HIS A 447 -16.66 -3.51 -8.29
CA HIS A 447 -16.43 -4.20 -9.56
C HIS A 447 -15.69 -5.54 -9.40
N GLY A 448 -15.22 -5.85 -8.20
CA GLY A 448 -14.41 -7.02 -7.93
C GLY A 448 -13.72 -6.94 -6.58
N VAL A 449 -12.94 -7.97 -6.26
CA VAL A 449 -12.18 -8.07 -5.01
C VAL A 449 -10.75 -8.49 -5.28
N VAL A 450 -9.84 -8.12 -4.38
CA VAL A 450 -8.47 -8.60 -4.36
C VAL A 450 -8.17 -9.12 -2.97
N LEU A 451 -7.78 -10.39 -2.88
CA LEU A 451 -7.43 -11.06 -1.64
C LEU A 451 -5.98 -10.72 -1.29
N SER A 452 -5.77 -10.24 -0.07
CA SER A 452 -4.56 -9.55 0.33
C SER A 452 -4.15 -9.90 1.77
N PRO A 453 -2.89 -9.71 2.17
CA PRO A 453 -1.80 -9.12 1.40
C PRO A 453 -0.91 -10.12 0.66
N ASN A 454 -0.94 -11.41 1.01
CA ASN A 454 -0.13 -12.46 0.37
C ASN A 454 -0.67 -13.86 0.68
N TYR A 455 -0.91 -14.65 -0.36
CA TYR A 455 -1.34 -16.05 -0.29
C TYR A 455 -0.50 -16.90 0.67
N ALA A 456 0.83 -16.68 0.75
CA ALA A 456 1.71 -17.42 1.65
C ALA A 456 1.45 -17.21 3.16
N SER A 457 0.49 -16.34 3.52
CA SER A 457 0.02 -16.10 4.89
C SER A 457 -1.45 -16.50 5.10
N MET A 458 -2.17 -16.86 4.04
CA MET A 458 -3.62 -17.09 4.10
C MET A 458 -3.92 -18.53 4.47
N HIS A 459 -4.83 -18.76 5.40
CA HIS A 459 -5.34 -20.12 5.61
C HIS A 459 -6.38 -20.43 4.53
N LEU A 460 -6.28 -21.61 3.92
CA LEU A 460 -7.24 -22.04 2.90
C LEU A 460 -8.66 -22.11 3.46
N THR A 461 -8.81 -22.41 4.76
CA THR A 461 -10.10 -22.36 5.47
C THR A 461 -10.75 -20.96 5.46
N ASN A 462 -9.96 -19.88 5.56
CA ASN A 462 -10.48 -18.52 5.45
C ASN A 462 -10.83 -18.18 3.99
N LEU A 463 -10.05 -18.69 3.03
CA LEU A 463 -10.36 -18.59 1.61
C LEU A 463 -11.64 -19.35 1.21
N ASP A 464 -12.02 -20.40 1.94
CA ASP A 464 -13.31 -21.07 1.71
C ASP A 464 -14.50 -20.14 1.98
N GLY A 465 -14.35 -19.14 2.86
CA GLY A 465 -15.34 -18.08 3.07
C GLY A 465 -15.53 -17.21 1.82
N VAL A 466 -14.43 -16.87 1.13
CA VAL A 466 -14.46 -16.18 -0.17
C VAL A 466 -15.15 -17.06 -1.21
N ALA A 467 -14.74 -18.33 -1.31
CA ALA A 467 -15.30 -19.28 -2.25
C ALA A 467 -16.82 -19.44 -2.10
N LYS A 468 -17.30 -19.49 -0.85
CA LYS A 468 -18.72 -19.53 -0.53
C LYS A 468 -19.46 -18.29 -1.05
N ALA A 469 -18.93 -17.09 -0.79
CA ALA A 469 -19.54 -15.84 -1.27
C ALA A 469 -19.59 -15.80 -2.80
N LEU A 470 -18.49 -16.16 -3.46
CA LEU A 470 -18.42 -16.19 -4.93
C LEU A 470 -19.38 -17.22 -5.54
N THR A 471 -19.56 -18.37 -4.90
CA THR A 471 -20.55 -19.37 -5.33
C THR A 471 -21.97 -18.81 -5.27
N GLU A 472 -22.34 -18.15 -4.16
CA GLU A 472 -23.66 -17.52 -4.01
C GLU A 472 -23.90 -16.37 -5.00
N LEU A 473 -22.82 -15.69 -5.40
CA LEU A 473 -22.85 -14.62 -6.41
C LEU A 473 -22.82 -15.13 -7.86
N GLY A 474 -22.63 -16.44 -8.09
CA GLY A 474 -22.51 -17.02 -9.43
C GLY A 474 -21.18 -16.71 -10.13
N LEU A 475 -20.13 -16.45 -9.35
CA LEU A 475 -18.79 -16.05 -9.83
C LEU A 475 -17.73 -17.15 -9.66
N LYS A 476 -18.05 -18.30 -9.06
CA LYS A 476 -17.10 -19.41 -8.89
C LYS A 476 -17.30 -20.48 -9.94
#